data_AF-A0A976BIW5-F1
#
_entry.id   AF-A0A976BIW5-F1
#
_cell.length_a   1.000
_cell.length_b   1.000
_cell.length_c   1.000
_cell.angle_alpha   90.00
_cell.angle_beta   90.00
_cell.angle_gamma   90.00
#
_symmetry.space_group_name_H-M   'P 1'
#
loop_
_entity.id
_entity.type
_entity.pdbx_description
1 polymer ?
#
loop_
_entity_poly.entity_id
_entity_poly.type
_entity_poly.pdbx_seq_one_letter_code
_entity_poly.pdbx_strand_id
1 'polypeptide(L)'
;MDCRPEHAGAATWHLCPDLLQAPGARLRALVQARLVDEITLRPVVADVVETPDLRLALHVASRIGRDGVAGLAGRPASLFPGLALAGAAMPMHVAARGYLPLDLDGMLGPFAGFPEDFTALDHGDVLLHRAGVALKGRVVQRGTPQNLPLAGATVEIDGLWPTFPPPDVMPAAVMAPADVMALMPGFYRGHATATLSRCDVVDDLPQAKRLLQPAAPGTRRLRLDNRDTLATGMPLRIDADDGARGEVIGIQSVDTSLSADQPAWIELDHPLRHLHRRQALVVPASIPATHDPRNLSRAAHAGDACAFLAAAAPWAALSLVQVDDGVNPPEYQRIDHYATTADADGYFRLPRIARLALFRLRATHPAPPQPLLLTIEPDYGLAEQVLAVAFE
;
A
#
# COMPACT_ATOMS: atom_id res chain seq x y z
N MET A 1 -2.03 -55.59 -10.61
CA MET A 1 -1.14 -54.41 -10.57
C MET A 1 0.08 -54.85 -11.34
N ASP A 2 0.15 -54.48 -12.61
CA ASP A 2 1.03 -55.17 -13.55
C ASP A 2 2.36 -54.44 -13.59
N CYS A 3 3.25 -54.83 -12.67
CA CYS A 3 4.63 -54.36 -12.69
C CYS A 3 5.34 -54.97 -13.90
N ARG A 4 5.95 -54.12 -14.73
CA ARG A 4 6.74 -54.57 -15.86
C ARG A 4 8.14 -54.97 -15.37
N PRO A 5 8.59 -56.22 -15.59
CA PRO A 5 9.98 -56.57 -15.33
C PRO A 5 10.90 -55.91 -16.37
N GLU A 6 12.02 -55.35 -15.92
CA GLU A 6 13.12 -54.87 -16.75
C GLU A 6 14.42 -55.52 -16.30
N HIS A 7 15.25 -55.93 -17.25
CA HIS A 7 16.51 -56.62 -16.98
C HIS A 7 17.70 -55.72 -17.33
N ALA A 8 18.64 -55.57 -16.41
CA ALA A 8 19.90 -54.86 -16.60
C ALA A 8 21.06 -55.74 -16.11
N GLY A 9 21.78 -56.36 -17.04
CA GLY A 9 22.77 -57.40 -16.70
C GLY A 9 22.09 -58.62 -16.08
N ALA A 10 22.57 -59.06 -14.91
CA ALA A 10 21.99 -60.17 -14.15
C ALA A 10 20.86 -59.76 -13.18
N ALA A 11 20.56 -58.46 -13.07
CA ALA A 11 19.53 -57.95 -12.17
C ALA A 11 18.18 -57.79 -12.88
N THR A 12 17.11 -58.15 -12.18
CA THR A 12 15.72 -57.91 -12.59
C THR A 12 15.12 -56.82 -11.70
N TRP A 13 14.67 -55.75 -12.33
CA TRP A 13 13.93 -54.65 -11.72
C TRP A 13 12.45 -54.79 -12.04
N HIS A 14 11.58 -54.39 -11.13
CA HIS A 14 10.14 -54.33 -11.39
C HIS A 14 9.71 -52.87 -11.37
N LEU A 15 9.37 -52.33 -12.54
CA LEU A 15 8.74 -51.01 -12.62
C LEU A 15 7.24 -51.21 -12.41
N CYS A 16 6.79 -50.90 -11.21
CA CYS A 16 5.37 -50.79 -10.89
C CYS A 16 4.94 -49.34 -11.11
N PRO A 17 3.93 -49.06 -11.96
CA PRO A 17 3.37 -47.73 -12.00
C PRO A 17 2.78 -47.38 -10.62
N ASP A 18 3.03 -46.16 -10.15
CA ASP A 18 2.41 -45.67 -8.92
C ASP A 18 0.89 -45.75 -9.06
N LEU A 19 0.22 -46.19 -7.99
CA LEU A 19 -1.24 -46.16 -7.95
C LEU A 19 -1.71 -44.73 -8.15
N LEU A 20 -2.60 -44.54 -9.12
CA LEU A 20 -3.23 -43.25 -9.35
C LEU A 20 -3.94 -42.83 -8.05
N GLN A 21 -3.46 -41.76 -7.42
CA GLN A 21 -4.06 -41.27 -6.19
C GLN A 21 -5.53 -40.91 -6.43
N ALA A 22 -6.35 -41.18 -5.40
CA ALA A 22 -7.75 -40.77 -5.40
C ALA A 22 -7.84 -39.26 -5.72
N PRO A 23 -8.82 -38.81 -6.53
CA PRO A 23 -8.90 -37.43 -7.01
C PRO A 23 -8.79 -36.35 -5.93
N GLY A 24 -9.26 -36.61 -4.71
CA GLY A 24 -9.13 -35.70 -3.55
C GLY A 24 -7.78 -35.71 -2.82
N ALA A 25 -6.98 -36.75 -3.00
CA ALA A 25 -5.65 -36.90 -2.42
C ALA A 25 -4.55 -36.28 -3.29
N ARG A 26 -4.87 -35.94 -4.54
CA ARG A 26 -3.94 -35.29 -5.47
C ARG A 26 -3.62 -33.87 -5.01
N LEU A 27 -2.38 -33.44 -5.26
CA LEU A 27 -2.02 -32.03 -5.14
C LEU A 27 -2.74 -31.24 -6.24
N ARG A 28 -3.53 -30.24 -5.85
CA ARG A 28 -4.30 -29.36 -6.76
C ARG A 28 -4.09 -27.90 -6.39
N ALA A 29 -4.28 -27.01 -7.35
CA ALA A 29 -4.40 -25.58 -7.06
C ALA A 29 -5.67 -25.34 -6.21
N LEU A 30 -5.53 -24.62 -5.10
CA LEU A 30 -6.64 -24.24 -4.23
C LEU A 30 -7.14 -22.85 -4.58
N VAL A 31 -6.20 -21.93 -4.79
CA VAL A 31 -6.45 -20.56 -5.24
C VAL A 31 -5.38 -20.17 -6.25
N GLN A 32 -5.78 -19.41 -7.26
CA GLN A 32 -4.90 -18.82 -8.26
C GLN A 32 -5.29 -17.39 -8.59
N ALA A 33 -4.31 -16.60 -9.03
CA ALA A 33 -4.47 -15.26 -9.57
C ALA A 33 -3.40 -15.04 -10.64
N ARG A 34 -3.68 -14.21 -11.64
CA ARG A 34 -2.68 -13.69 -12.56
C ARG A 34 -2.35 -12.25 -12.17
N LEU A 35 -1.15 -12.05 -11.66
CA LEU A 35 -0.66 -10.76 -11.19
C LEU A 35 -0.19 -9.93 -12.38
N VAL A 36 -0.75 -8.73 -12.52
CA VAL A 36 -0.44 -7.81 -13.62
C VAL A 36 -0.16 -6.41 -13.09
N ASP A 37 0.80 -5.74 -13.71
CA ASP A 37 1.14 -4.36 -13.41
C ASP A 37 0.00 -3.43 -13.84
N GLU A 38 -0.50 -2.58 -12.93
CA GLU A 38 -1.68 -1.74 -13.21
C GLU A 38 -1.49 -0.76 -14.39
N ILE A 39 -0.23 -0.42 -14.72
CA ILE A 39 0.11 0.59 -15.73
C ILE A 39 0.36 -0.04 -17.10
N THR A 40 1.16 -1.11 -17.13
CA THR A 40 1.64 -1.74 -18.36
C THR A 40 0.86 -3.00 -18.73
N LEU A 41 0.03 -3.51 -17.82
CA LEU A 41 -0.69 -4.79 -17.92
C LEU A 41 0.23 -6.00 -18.17
N ARG A 42 1.54 -5.83 -17.94
CA ARG A 42 2.51 -6.91 -18.06
C ARG A 42 2.45 -7.80 -16.82
N PRO A 43 2.71 -9.10 -16.95
CA PRO A 43 2.78 -9.99 -15.81
C PRO A 43 3.83 -9.56 -14.78
N VAL A 44 3.49 -9.67 -13.50
CA VAL A 44 4.38 -9.42 -12.37
C VAL A 44 4.70 -10.74 -11.67
N VAL A 45 5.97 -11.02 -11.44
CA VAL A 45 6.39 -12.19 -10.69
C VAL A 45 6.36 -11.85 -9.20
N ALA A 46 5.56 -12.59 -8.42
CA ALA A 46 5.53 -12.45 -6.98
C ALA A 46 6.86 -12.89 -6.35
N ASP A 47 7.25 -12.24 -5.26
CA ASP A 47 8.31 -12.70 -4.37
C ASP A 47 7.75 -13.60 -3.26
N VAL A 48 6.54 -13.28 -2.79
CA VAL A 48 5.85 -13.99 -1.72
C VAL A 48 4.41 -14.27 -2.14
N VAL A 49 3.98 -15.51 -1.92
CA VAL A 49 2.59 -15.95 -2.00
C VAL A 49 2.34 -16.85 -0.81
N GLU A 50 1.46 -16.46 0.09
CA GLU A 50 1.19 -17.21 1.32
C GLU A 50 -0.27 -17.04 1.76
N THR A 51 -0.64 -17.66 2.87
CA THR A 51 -1.95 -17.47 3.50
C THR A 51 -1.72 -16.96 4.92
N PRO A 52 -2.44 -15.90 5.36
CA PRO A 52 -2.33 -15.41 6.73
C PRO A 52 -2.93 -16.39 7.76
N ASP A 53 -3.70 -17.39 7.34
CA ASP A 53 -4.18 -18.44 8.22
C ASP A 53 -3.06 -19.45 8.50
N LEU A 54 -2.53 -19.38 9.73
CA LEU A 54 -1.43 -20.23 10.20
C LEU A 54 -1.74 -21.74 10.14
N ARG A 55 -3.01 -22.14 10.25
CA ARG A 55 -3.40 -23.56 10.15
C ARG A 55 -3.35 -24.02 8.70
N LEU A 56 -3.84 -23.20 7.78
CA LEU A 56 -3.77 -23.46 6.34
C LEU A 56 -2.32 -23.46 5.85
N ALA A 57 -1.50 -22.52 6.32
CA ALA A 57 -0.10 -22.35 5.91
C ALA A 57 0.76 -23.62 6.07
N LEU A 58 0.45 -24.48 7.05
CA LEU A 58 1.18 -25.74 7.28
C LEU A 58 0.89 -26.83 6.24
N HIS A 59 -0.17 -26.67 5.45
CA HIS A 59 -0.73 -27.71 4.59
C HIS A 59 -0.88 -27.30 3.13
N VAL A 60 -0.51 -26.06 2.80
CA VAL A 60 -0.47 -25.53 1.44
C VAL A 60 0.97 -25.22 1.03
N ALA A 61 1.22 -25.24 -0.27
CA ALA A 61 2.49 -24.86 -0.86
C ALA A 61 2.25 -23.70 -1.83
N SER A 62 3.06 -22.67 -1.73
CA SER A 62 3.05 -21.56 -2.67
C SER A 62 3.53 -22.00 -4.06
N ARG A 63 2.95 -21.38 -5.09
CA ARG A 63 3.30 -21.59 -6.50
C ARG A 63 3.38 -20.24 -7.18
N ILE A 64 4.52 -19.98 -7.82
CA ILE A 64 4.82 -18.73 -8.51
C ILE A 64 5.33 -19.08 -9.90
N GLY A 65 4.61 -18.61 -10.91
CA GLY A 65 4.93 -18.72 -12.33
C GLY A 65 5.64 -17.47 -12.85
N ARG A 66 6.40 -17.62 -13.95
CA ARG A 66 7.08 -16.49 -14.62
C ARG A 66 6.14 -15.64 -15.46
N ASP A 67 4.96 -16.17 -15.77
CA ASP A 67 3.86 -15.55 -16.50
C ASP A 67 2.91 -14.76 -15.58
N GLY A 68 3.33 -14.51 -14.33
CA GLY A 68 2.56 -13.78 -13.32
C GLY A 68 1.48 -14.61 -12.64
N VAL A 69 1.34 -15.89 -12.98
CA VAL A 69 0.40 -16.78 -12.26
C VAL A 69 0.97 -17.09 -10.88
N ALA A 70 0.18 -16.83 -9.85
CA ALA A 70 0.52 -17.06 -8.45
C ALA A 70 -0.64 -17.75 -7.74
N GLY A 71 -0.35 -18.62 -6.77
CA GLY A 71 -1.40 -19.32 -6.04
C GLY A 71 -0.91 -20.22 -4.93
N LEU A 72 -1.86 -20.86 -4.26
CA LEU A 72 -1.62 -21.87 -3.23
C LEU A 72 -2.10 -23.23 -3.74
N ALA A 73 -1.29 -24.26 -3.56
CA ALA A 73 -1.62 -25.64 -3.92
C ALA A 73 -1.63 -26.53 -2.68
N GLY A 74 -2.53 -27.51 -2.62
CA GLY A 74 -2.64 -28.42 -1.49
C GLY A 74 -3.45 -29.66 -1.86
N ARG A 75 -3.83 -30.46 -0.85
CA ARG A 75 -4.69 -31.65 -1.04
C ARG A 75 -6.09 -31.34 -0.52
N PRO A 76 -7.05 -30.99 -1.39
CA PRO A 76 -8.34 -30.46 -0.96
C PRO A 76 -9.09 -31.36 0.02
N ALA A 77 -9.08 -32.68 -0.18
CA ALA A 77 -9.87 -33.58 0.68
C ALA A 77 -9.30 -33.70 2.11
N SER A 78 -7.99 -33.46 2.28
CA SER A 78 -7.35 -33.44 3.59
C SER A 78 -7.58 -32.11 4.30
N LEU A 79 -7.61 -31.01 3.54
CA LEU A 79 -7.75 -29.65 4.07
C LEU A 79 -9.21 -29.30 4.38
N PHE A 80 -10.11 -29.71 3.49
CA PHE A 80 -11.53 -29.35 3.49
C PHE A 80 -12.40 -30.59 3.26
N PRO A 81 -12.50 -31.51 4.22
CA PRO A 81 -13.30 -32.73 4.07
C PRO A 81 -14.80 -32.43 3.83
N GLY A 82 -15.27 -31.25 4.26
CA GLY A 82 -16.66 -30.80 4.10
C GLY A 82 -16.95 -30.00 2.83
N LEU A 83 -16.02 -29.91 1.87
CA LEU A 83 -16.14 -29.03 0.70
C LEU A 83 -17.32 -29.39 -0.22
N ALA A 84 -17.87 -30.60 -0.09
CA ALA A 84 -19.11 -30.99 -0.77
C ALA A 84 -20.35 -30.25 -0.26
N LEU A 85 -20.34 -29.82 1.00
CA LEU A 85 -21.49 -29.28 1.72
C LEU A 85 -21.34 -27.78 2.03
N ALA A 86 -20.12 -27.32 2.28
CA ALA A 86 -19.83 -25.94 2.64
C ALA A 86 -18.55 -25.42 1.98
N GLY A 87 -18.57 -24.16 1.55
CA GLY A 87 -17.37 -23.49 1.06
C GLY A 87 -16.40 -23.17 2.20
N ALA A 88 -15.13 -23.00 1.85
CA ALA A 88 -14.07 -22.64 2.79
C ALA A 88 -13.44 -21.29 2.40
N ALA A 89 -13.18 -20.44 3.39
CA ALA A 89 -12.43 -19.21 3.17
C ALA A 89 -10.99 -19.54 2.76
N MET A 90 -10.48 -18.82 1.76
CA MET A 90 -9.14 -19.01 1.22
C MET A 90 -8.44 -17.66 1.10
N PRO A 91 -7.91 -17.12 2.21
CA PRO A 91 -7.15 -15.87 2.16
C PRO A 91 -5.76 -16.13 1.56
N MET A 92 -5.34 -15.26 0.65
CA MET A 92 -4.04 -15.31 -0.02
C MET A 92 -3.38 -13.93 0.06
N HIS A 93 -2.18 -13.90 0.64
CA HIS A 93 -1.31 -12.72 0.68
C HIS A 93 -0.30 -12.80 -0.46
N VAL A 94 -0.14 -11.70 -1.20
CA VAL A 94 0.81 -11.59 -2.31
C VAL A 94 1.70 -10.36 -2.10
N ALA A 95 3.00 -10.54 -2.26
CA ALA A 95 3.95 -9.43 -2.30
C ALA A 95 4.93 -9.57 -3.48
N ALA A 96 5.25 -8.45 -4.12
CA ALA A 96 6.22 -8.35 -5.20
C ALA A 96 7.03 -7.05 -5.05
N ARG A 97 8.32 -7.10 -5.37
CA ARG A 97 9.22 -5.95 -5.28
C ARG A 97 8.74 -4.80 -6.15
N GLY A 98 8.64 -3.61 -5.55
CA GLY A 98 8.17 -2.40 -6.23
C GLY A 98 6.65 -2.27 -6.30
N TYR A 99 5.91 -3.21 -5.69
CA TYR A 99 4.46 -3.18 -5.60
C TYR A 99 4.00 -3.16 -4.14
N LEU A 100 2.79 -2.66 -3.91
CA LEU A 100 2.14 -2.79 -2.62
C LEU A 100 1.71 -4.24 -2.40
N PRO A 101 1.90 -4.79 -1.18
CA PRO A 101 1.34 -6.08 -0.82
C PRO A 101 -0.18 -6.07 -0.97
N LEU A 102 -0.75 -7.21 -1.34
CA LEU A 102 -2.17 -7.35 -1.59
C LEU A 102 -2.70 -8.61 -0.91
N ASP A 103 -3.76 -8.43 -0.14
CA ASP A 103 -4.56 -9.51 0.41
C ASP A 103 -5.74 -9.79 -0.51
N LEU A 104 -5.91 -11.07 -0.85
CA LEU A 104 -6.97 -11.59 -1.70
C LEU A 104 -7.79 -12.58 -0.89
N ASP A 105 -9.06 -12.26 -0.68
CA ASP A 105 -10.00 -13.12 0.01
C ASP A 105 -11.01 -13.72 -0.96
N GLY A 106 -11.35 -14.98 -0.76
CA GLY A 106 -12.44 -15.62 -1.49
C GLY A 106 -12.89 -16.93 -0.86
N MET A 107 -13.96 -17.49 -1.43
CA MET A 107 -14.58 -18.73 -0.97
C MET A 107 -14.33 -19.84 -1.99
N LEU A 108 -13.66 -20.90 -1.55
CA LEU A 108 -13.48 -22.13 -2.31
C LEU A 108 -14.70 -23.04 -2.11
N GLY A 109 -15.39 -23.39 -3.20
CA GLY A 109 -16.57 -24.25 -3.15
C GLY A 109 -17.83 -23.59 -2.57
N PRO A 110 -18.87 -24.37 -2.20
CA PRO A 110 -18.91 -25.84 -2.17
C PRO A 110 -18.97 -26.50 -3.56
N PHE A 111 -18.64 -27.80 -3.62
CA PHE A 111 -18.67 -28.60 -4.85
C PHE A 111 -19.43 -29.93 -4.65
N ALA A 112 -20.64 -30.06 -5.18
CA ALA A 112 -21.48 -31.25 -4.94
C ALA A 112 -20.82 -32.59 -5.35
N GLY A 113 -19.99 -32.59 -6.39
CA GLY A 113 -19.24 -33.77 -6.87
C GLY A 113 -17.87 -33.98 -6.23
N PHE A 114 -17.54 -33.26 -5.15
CA PHE A 114 -16.23 -33.36 -4.51
C PHE A 114 -15.99 -34.78 -3.94
N PRO A 115 -14.79 -35.38 -4.16
CA PRO A 115 -13.57 -34.77 -4.69
C PRO A 115 -13.29 -34.98 -6.19
N GLU A 116 -14.25 -35.57 -6.91
CA GLU A 116 -14.13 -35.82 -8.35
C GLU A 116 -14.20 -34.49 -9.12
N ASP A 117 -15.22 -33.70 -8.80
CA ASP A 117 -15.42 -32.35 -9.33
C ASP A 117 -14.80 -31.30 -8.40
N PHE A 118 -13.78 -30.62 -8.89
CA PHE A 118 -13.07 -29.60 -8.14
C PHE A 118 -12.41 -28.59 -9.10
N THR A 119 -12.65 -27.31 -8.84
CA THR A 119 -12.02 -26.18 -9.54
C THR A 119 -11.39 -25.26 -8.50
N ALA A 120 -10.20 -24.74 -8.78
CA ALA A 120 -9.55 -23.76 -7.91
C ALA A 120 -10.39 -22.48 -7.81
N LEU A 121 -10.29 -21.77 -6.68
CA LEU A 121 -10.72 -20.38 -6.60
C LEU A 121 -9.83 -19.55 -7.54
N ASP A 122 -10.44 -18.80 -8.45
CA ASP A 122 -9.70 -17.99 -9.42
C ASP A 122 -10.04 -16.51 -9.23
N HIS A 123 -9.03 -15.70 -8.91
CA HIS A 123 -9.16 -14.25 -8.81
C HIS A 123 -9.02 -13.54 -10.17
N GLY A 124 -8.72 -14.27 -11.25
CA GLY A 124 -8.48 -13.69 -12.57
C GLY A 124 -7.24 -12.80 -12.60
N ASP A 125 -7.31 -11.74 -13.42
CA ASP A 125 -6.26 -10.72 -13.48
C ASP A 125 -6.37 -9.77 -12.28
N VAL A 126 -5.30 -9.72 -11.48
CA VAL A 126 -5.19 -8.90 -10.29
C VAL A 126 -4.17 -7.79 -10.55
N LEU A 127 -4.67 -6.55 -10.57
CA LEU A 127 -3.85 -5.36 -10.78
C LEU A 127 -3.07 -5.03 -9.50
N LEU A 128 -1.74 -5.14 -9.58
CA LEU A 128 -0.86 -4.74 -8.49
C LEU A 128 -0.54 -3.25 -8.59
N HIS A 129 -0.75 -2.53 -7.49
CA HIS A 129 -0.39 -1.12 -7.38
C HIS A 129 1.11 -0.96 -7.15
N ARG A 130 1.75 -0.05 -7.88
CA ARG A 130 3.18 0.23 -7.67
C ARG A 130 3.41 0.94 -6.34
N ALA A 131 4.39 0.51 -5.57
CA ALA A 131 4.78 1.17 -4.32
C ALA A 131 5.39 2.55 -4.62
N GLY A 132 5.16 3.55 -3.75
CA GLY A 132 5.65 4.90 -4.00
C GLY A 132 7.18 5.04 -3.95
N VAL A 133 7.75 5.77 -4.91
CA VAL A 133 9.18 6.10 -5.00
C VAL A 133 9.43 7.55 -4.60
N ALA A 134 10.36 7.78 -3.67
CA ALA A 134 10.78 9.14 -3.31
C ALA A 134 11.69 9.72 -4.40
N LEU A 135 11.59 11.02 -4.66
CA LEU A 135 12.45 11.68 -5.64
C LEU A 135 13.39 12.63 -4.91
N LYS A 136 14.68 12.55 -5.23
CA LYS A 136 15.67 13.54 -4.77
C LYS A 136 16.58 13.92 -5.91
N GLY A 137 17.26 15.04 -5.79
CA GLY A 137 18.22 15.44 -6.81
C GLY A 137 18.99 16.67 -6.42
N ARG A 138 19.73 17.19 -7.40
CA ARG A 138 20.45 18.44 -7.27
C ARG A 138 20.17 19.31 -8.49
N VAL A 139 19.85 20.58 -8.25
CA VAL A 139 19.68 21.60 -9.28
C VAL A 139 20.99 22.34 -9.48
N VAL A 140 21.50 22.33 -10.70
CA VAL A 140 22.77 22.97 -11.06
C VAL A 140 22.66 23.78 -12.34
N GLN A 141 23.57 24.74 -12.52
CA GLN A 141 23.83 25.43 -13.78
C GLN A 141 25.10 24.87 -14.43
N ARG A 142 25.01 24.44 -15.69
CA ARG A 142 26.16 24.07 -16.52
C ARG A 142 26.85 25.34 -17.00
N GLY A 143 28.18 25.29 -17.14
CA GLY A 143 28.96 26.45 -17.61
C GLY A 143 30.34 26.60 -16.96
N THR A 144 30.63 25.82 -15.90
CA THR A 144 31.97 25.68 -15.32
C THR A 144 32.31 24.20 -15.12
N PRO A 145 33.58 23.81 -14.95
CA PRO A 145 33.95 22.41 -14.68
C PRO A 145 33.32 21.84 -13.41
N GLN A 146 32.77 22.69 -12.54
CA GLN A 146 32.28 22.31 -11.21
C GLN A 146 30.76 22.17 -11.11
N ASN A 147 29.97 22.55 -12.14
CA ASN A 147 28.50 22.65 -12.10
C ASN A 147 28.01 23.45 -10.87
N LEU A 148 27.67 24.72 -11.06
CA LEU A 148 27.32 25.60 -9.94
C LEU A 148 25.94 25.21 -9.35
N PRO A 149 25.81 25.02 -8.03
CA PRO A 149 24.51 24.77 -7.42
C PRO A 149 23.59 25.98 -7.57
N LEU A 150 22.31 25.72 -7.88
CA LEU A 150 21.27 26.75 -7.97
C LEU A 150 20.38 26.71 -6.73
N ALA A 151 20.84 27.37 -5.67
CA ALA A 151 20.09 27.53 -4.44
C ALA A 151 18.81 28.34 -4.67
N GLY A 152 17.71 27.95 -4.01
CA GLY A 152 16.43 28.65 -4.16
C GLY A 152 15.66 28.28 -5.44
N ALA A 153 16.15 27.34 -6.25
CA ALA A 153 15.39 26.85 -7.41
C ALA A 153 14.12 26.12 -6.95
N THR A 154 12.97 26.46 -7.53
CA THR A 154 11.72 25.73 -7.27
C THR A 154 11.65 24.52 -8.17
N VAL A 155 11.34 23.36 -7.59
CA VAL A 155 11.17 22.09 -8.29
C VAL A 155 9.78 21.56 -7.98
N GLU A 156 8.97 21.32 -9.01
CA GLU A 156 7.59 20.84 -8.86
C GLU A 156 7.23 19.77 -9.90
N ILE A 157 6.26 18.92 -9.56
CA ILE A 157 5.58 18.07 -10.53
C ILE A 157 4.32 18.81 -10.98
N ASP A 158 4.25 19.16 -12.26
CA ASP A 158 3.16 19.97 -12.82
C ASP A 158 2.35 19.26 -13.92
N GLY A 159 2.68 18.00 -14.22
CA GLY A 159 1.93 17.19 -15.18
C GLY A 159 2.15 15.70 -14.98
N LEU A 160 1.12 14.90 -15.25
CA LEU A 160 1.09 13.46 -14.98
C LEU A 160 0.63 12.66 -16.20
N TRP A 161 1.17 11.46 -16.35
CA TRP A 161 0.68 10.44 -17.27
C TRP A 161 0.39 9.15 -16.50
N PRO A 162 -0.89 8.81 -16.30
CA PRO A 162 -1.29 7.59 -15.60
C PRO A 162 -0.84 6.33 -16.34
N THR A 163 -0.94 6.40 -17.67
CA THR A 163 -0.56 5.36 -18.61
C THR A 163 0.44 5.93 -19.61
N PHE A 164 1.22 5.07 -20.25
CA PHE A 164 2.13 5.52 -21.29
C PHE A 164 1.34 6.14 -22.44
N PRO A 165 1.74 7.33 -22.94
CA PRO A 165 1.12 7.89 -24.12
C PRO A 165 1.28 6.91 -25.30
N PRO A 166 0.26 6.74 -26.16
CA PRO A 166 0.39 5.94 -27.36
C PRO A 166 1.55 6.43 -28.24
N PRO A 167 2.22 5.56 -29.01
CA PRO A 167 3.41 5.92 -29.80
C PRO A 167 3.21 7.12 -30.75
N ASP A 168 2.01 7.29 -31.27
CA ASP A 168 1.67 8.32 -32.26
C ASP A 168 1.10 9.61 -31.66
N VAL A 169 1.13 9.75 -30.33
CA VAL A 169 0.56 10.90 -29.61
C VAL A 169 1.67 11.68 -28.92
N MET A 170 1.73 12.99 -29.21
CA MET A 170 2.65 13.89 -28.51
C MET A 170 2.35 13.86 -27.00
N PRO A 171 3.32 13.53 -26.12
CA PRO A 171 3.05 13.38 -24.69
C PRO A 171 2.40 14.61 -24.05
N ALA A 172 2.84 15.81 -24.45
CA ALA A 172 2.29 17.06 -23.93
C ALA A 172 0.79 17.27 -24.23
N ALA A 173 0.25 16.62 -25.27
CA ALA A 173 -1.17 16.73 -25.64
C ALA A 173 -2.11 15.87 -24.77
N VAL A 174 -1.57 14.85 -24.09
CA VAL A 174 -2.34 13.91 -23.24
C VAL A 174 -1.94 13.96 -21.77
N MET A 175 -1.13 14.95 -21.41
CA MET A 175 -0.71 15.19 -20.04
C MET A 175 -1.91 15.65 -19.20
N ALA A 176 -2.15 14.98 -18.08
CA ALA A 176 -3.12 15.42 -17.09
C ALA A 176 -2.51 16.48 -16.16
N PRO A 177 -3.32 17.39 -15.58
CA PRO A 177 -2.84 18.27 -14.51
C PRO A 177 -2.33 17.46 -13.31
N ALA A 178 -1.41 18.05 -12.55
CA ALA A 178 -0.85 17.46 -11.33
C ALA A 178 -1.80 17.57 -10.11
N ASP A 179 -3.02 17.06 -10.26
CA ASP A 179 -4.02 16.99 -9.20
C ASP A 179 -3.75 15.77 -8.30
N VAL A 180 -2.59 15.79 -7.64
CA VAL A 180 -2.09 14.71 -6.79
C VAL A 180 -1.49 15.27 -5.50
N MET A 181 -1.79 14.62 -4.39
CA MET A 181 -1.24 14.96 -3.07
C MET A 181 -0.51 13.76 -2.49
N ALA A 182 0.62 14.01 -1.83
CA ALA A 182 1.26 12.99 -1.02
C ALA A 182 0.49 12.85 0.30
N LEU A 183 0.36 11.61 0.78
CA LEU A 183 -0.28 11.28 2.03
C LEU A 183 0.75 10.69 2.99
N MET A 184 0.66 11.09 4.26
CA MET A 184 1.49 10.57 5.33
C MET A 184 0.58 10.10 6.48
N PRO A 185 0.59 8.80 6.82
CA PRO A 185 1.46 7.73 6.28
C PRO A 185 1.03 7.14 4.91
N GLY A 186 -0.15 7.49 4.40
CA GLY A 186 -0.77 6.80 3.26
C GLY A 186 -2.04 6.08 3.67
N PHE A 187 -2.85 5.65 2.71
CA PHE A 187 -4.18 5.09 3.01
C PHE A 187 -4.09 3.86 3.94
N TYR A 188 -4.95 3.78 4.95
CA TYR A 188 -5.03 2.62 5.85
C TYR A 188 -5.78 1.46 5.20
N ARG A 189 -6.79 1.74 4.37
CA ARG A 189 -7.55 0.75 3.61
C ARG A 189 -7.66 1.12 2.12
N GLY A 190 -8.23 0.21 1.33
CA GLY A 190 -8.62 0.51 -0.04
C GLY A 190 -9.90 1.36 -0.08
N HIS A 191 -9.98 2.23 -1.08
CA HIS A 191 -11.13 3.10 -1.37
C HIS A 191 -11.46 3.00 -2.85
N ALA A 192 -12.61 2.43 -3.21
CA ALA A 192 -13.11 2.52 -4.59
C ALA A 192 -13.45 3.97 -4.96
N THR A 193 -14.02 4.68 -3.99
CA THR A 193 -14.36 6.11 -4.03
C THR A 193 -14.17 6.70 -2.64
N ALA A 194 -13.67 7.92 -2.55
CA ALA A 194 -13.64 8.66 -1.28
C ALA A 194 -13.61 10.18 -1.54
N THR A 195 -14.02 10.93 -0.53
CA THR A 195 -13.88 12.38 -0.46
C THR A 195 -12.77 12.73 0.51
N LEU A 196 -11.83 13.57 0.08
CA LEU A 196 -10.83 14.18 0.93
C LEU A 196 -11.27 15.60 1.27
N SER A 197 -11.27 15.96 2.54
CA SER A 197 -11.57 17.32 3.01
C SER A 197 -10.54 17.78 4.02
N ARG A 198 -10.04 19.01 3.91
CA ARG A 198 -9.15 19.58 4.93
C ARG A 198 -9.92 19.68 6.24
N CYS A 199 -9.33 19.24 7.34
CA CYS A 199 -9.96 19.32 8.64
C CYS A 199 -9.15 20.19 9.62
N ASP A 200 -9.88 20.88 10.49
CA ASP A 200 -9.29 21.55 11.64
C ASP A 200 -9.19 20.52 12.76
N VAL A 201 -8.00 20.36 13.34
CA VAL A 201 -7.78 19.47 14.49
C VAL A 201 -7.56 20.31 15.75
N VAL A 202 -8.32 20.00 16.79
CA VAL A 202 -8.20 20.66 18.09
C VAL A 202 -7.80 19.63 19.13
N ASP A 203 -6.59 19.80 19.66
CA ASP A 203 -5.98 18.92 20.66
C ASP A 203 -6.49 19.27 22.07
N ASP A 204 -6.87 18.26 22.85
CA ASP A 204 -7.15 18.37 24.28
C ASP A 204 -5.89 18.02 25.09
N LEU A 205 -4.91 18.94 25.04
CA LEU A 205 -3.62 18.79 25.74
C LEU A 205 -3.75 18.54 27.26
N PRO A 206 -4.69 19.19 28.00
CA PRO A 206 -4.93 18.86 29.41
C PRO A 206 -5.28 17.39 29.65
N GLN A 207 -5.85 16.70 28.66
CA GLN A 207 -6.22 15.29 28.71
C GLN A 207 -5.21 14.36 28.05
N ALA A 208 -4.00 14.86 27.76
CA ALA A 208 -2.94 14.06 27.18
C ALA A 208 -2.62 12.81 28.00
N LYS A 209 -2.35 11.72 27.27
CA LYS A 209 -2.03 10.39 27.77
C LYS A 209 -0.61 10.01 27.35
N ARG A 210 -0.13 8.89 27.90
CA ARG A 210 1.15 8.28 27.52
C ARG A 210 0.98 6.83 27.11
N LEU A 211 1.64 6.44 26.03
CA LEU A 211 1.79 5.01 25.70
C LEU A 211 2.57 4.29 26.81
N LEU A 212 1.98 3.25 27.39
CA LEU A 212 2.66 2.43 28.40
C LEU A 212 3.57 1.36 27.79
N GLN A 213 3.35 1.02 26.52
CA GLN A 213 4.11 0.02 25.77
C GLN A 213 4.45 0.58 24.38
N PRO A 214 5.57 0.16 23.77
CA PRO A 214 5.81 0.47 22.36
C PRO A 214 4.73 -0.20 21.50
N ALA A 215 4.36 0.46 20.41
CA ALA A 215 3.41 -0.06 19.44
C ALA A 215 4.07 -0.13 18.06
N ALA A 216 4.16 -1.34 17.51
CA ALA A 216 4.74 -1.57 16.20
C ALA A 216 3.73 -1.25 15.08
N PRO A 217 4.18 -0.99 13.85
CA PRO A 217 3.29 -0.96 12.68
C PRO A 217 2.40 -2.21 12.64
N GLY A 218 1.14 -2.07 12.25
CA GLY A 218 0.12 -3.13 12.27
C GLY A 218 -0.65 -3.22 13.59
N THR A 219 -0.17 -2.60 14.68
CA THR A 219 -0.85 -2.65 15.98
C THR A 219 -2.13 -1.83 15.96
N ARG A 220 -3.25 -2.43 16.39
CA ARG A 220 -4.53 -1.73 16.66
C ARG A 220 -4.80 -1.46 18.13
N ARG A 221 -4.17 -2.24 19.02
CA ARG A 221 -4.47 -2.22 20.45
C ARG A 221 -3.39 -1.46 21.21
N LEU A 222 -3.75 -0.36 21.84
CA LEU A 222 -2.82 0.50 22.58
C LEU A 222 -3.12 0.48 24.08
N ARG A 223 -2.06 0.53 24.89
CA ARG A 223 -2.18 0.67 26.34
C ARG A 223 -1.80 2.08 26.76
N LEU A 224 -2.77 2.80 27.33
CA LEU A 224 -2.60 4.16 27.82
C LEU A 224 -2.48 4.17 29.34
N ASP A 225 -1.90 5.25 29.88
CA ASP A 225 -1.68 5.44 31.32
C ASP A 225 -2.96 5.73 32.10
N ASN A 226 -3.97 6.33 31.47
CA ASN A 226 -5.32 6.46 32.01
C ASN A 226 -6.38 6.48 30.90
N ARG A 227 -7.64 6.22 31.28
CA ARG A 227 -8.82 6.20 30.39
C ARG A 227 -9.60 7.51 30.36
N ASP A 228 -9.34 8.41 31.30
CA ASP A 228 -10.18 9.58 31.50
C ASP A 228 -10.42 10.33 30.17
N THR A 229 -11.65 10.78 29.97
CA THR A 229 -12.18 11.43 28.75
C THR A 229 -12.15 10.65 27.43
N LEU A 230 -11.56 9.45 27.38
CA LEU A 230 -11.55 8.63 26.15
C LEU A 230 -12.94 8.06 25.83
N ALA A 231 -13.35 8.17 24.57
CA ALA A 231 -14.62 7.63 24.08
C ALA A 231 -14.47 7.04 22.67
N THR A 232 -15.29 6.04 22.34
CA THR A 232 -15.40 5.51 20.96
C THR A 232 -15.75 6.63 19.98
N GLY A 233 -15.15 6.59 18.79
CA GLY A 233 -15.27 7.58 17.72
C GLY A 233 -14.39 8.81 17.90
N MET A 234 -13.75 8.99 19.06
CA MET A 234 -12.85 10.11 19.31
C MET A 234 -11.53 9.94 18.54
N PRO A 235 -11.07 10.95 17.77
CA PRO A 235 -9.73 10.96 17.21
C PRO A 235 -8.65 11.05 18.29
N LEU A 236 -7.55 10.32 18.11
CA LEU A 236 -6.33 10.43 18.89
C LEU A 236 -5.17 10.85 18.01
N ARG A 237 -4.40 11.84 18.45
CA ARG A 237 -3.08 12.15 17.89
C ARG A 237 -2.02 11.39 18.66
N ILE A 238 -1.33 10.48 17.99
CA ILE A 238 -0.30 9.61 18.56
C ILE A 238 1.06 10.15 18.11
N ASP A 239 2.04 10.25 19.03
CA ASP A 239 3.30 10.98 18.82
C ASP A 239 3.02 12.45 18.40
N ALA A 240 2.12 13.13 19.13
CA ALA A 240 1.63 14.47 18.75
C ALA A 240 2.73 15.56 18.68
N ASP A 241 3.88 15.32 19.32
CA ASP A 241 5.08 16.16 19.34
C ASP A 241 6.12 15.81 18.25
N ASP A 242 5.90 14.74 17.48
CA ASP A 242 6.81 14.31 16.41
C ASP A 242 6.10 14.29 15.05
N GLY A 243 6.34 15.32 14.25
CA GLY A 243 5.76 15.42 12.92
C GLY A 243 6.15 14.26 11.98
N ALA A 244 7.28 13.58 12.16
CA ALA A 244 7.67 12.51 11.25
C ALA A 244 6.94 11.18 11.54
N ARG A 245 6.54 10.96 12.80
CA ARG A 245 5.84 9.74 13.24
C ARG A 245 4.37 9.93 13.54
N GLY A 246 3.93 11.17 13.72
CA GLY A 246 2.58 11.50 14.17
C GLY A 246 1.48 10.86 13.31
N GLU A 247 0.53 10.21 13.96
CA GLU A 247 -0.66 9.61 13.32
C GLU A 247 -1.93 10.14 14.01
N VAL A 248 -3.01 10.30 13.24
CA VAL A 248 -4.32 10.67 13.77
C VAL A 248 -5.30 9.55 13.44
N ILE A 249 -5.83 8.86 14.46
CA ILE A 249 -6.67 7.68 14.28
C ILE A 249 -7.82 7.69 15.29
N GLY A 250 -9.02 7.32 14.85
CA GLY A 250 -10.19 7.18 15.72
C GLY A 250 -10.10 5.99 16.66
N ILE A 251 -10.74 6.11 17.83
CA ILE A 251 -10.91 5.02 18.79
C ILE A 251 -12.12 4.17 18.40
N GLN A 252 -11.88 2.90 18.09
CA GLN A 252 -12.95 1.93 17.87
C GLN A 252 -13.61 1.51 19.20
N SER A 253 -12.79 1.18 20.21
CA SER A 253 -13.30 0.74 21.51
C SER A 253 -12.38 1.14 22.67
N VAL A 254 -12.97 1.27 23.86
CA VAL A 254 -12.27 1.59 25.11
C VAL A 254 -12.61 0.52 26.14
N ASP A 255 -11.59 -0.10 26.74
CA ASP A 255 -11.78 -1.02 27.86
C ASP A 255 -12.21 -0.24 29.11
N THR A 256 -13.41 -0.52 29.60
CA THR A 256 -14.02 0.16 30.75
C THR A 256 -14.03 -0.68 32.03
N SER A 257 -13.31 -1.81 32.05
CA SER A 257 -13.25 -2.72 33.19
C SER A 257 -12.57 -2.13 34.44
N LEU A 258 -11.74 -1.10 34.26
CA LEU A 258 -11.02 -0.39 35.31
C LEU A 258 -11.53 1.05 35.49
N SER A 259 -11.18 1.70 36.60
CA SER A 259 -11.54 3.09 36.85
C SER A 259 -10.88 4.05 35.85
N ALA A 260 -11.44 5.24 35.67
CA ALA A 260 -11.01 6.18 34.62
C ALA A 260 -9.55 6.66 34.77
N ASP A 261 -9.06 6.73 36.00
CA ASP A 261 -7.70 7.12 36.36
C ASP A 261 -6.67 5.99 36.22
N GLN A 262 -7.11 4.76 35.89
CA GLN A 262 -6.24 3.60 35.74
C GLN A 262 -5.85 3.33 34.28
N PRO A 263 -4.70 2.68 34.05
CA PRO A 263 -4.28 2.25 32.72
C PRO A 263 -5.35 1.43 32.00
N ALA A 264 -5.64 1.79 30.75
CA ALA A 264 -6.65 1.11 29.95
C ALA A 264 -6.12 0.70 28.59
N TRP A 265 -6.76 -0.32 28.03
CA TRP A 265 -6.61 -0.70 26.64
C TRP A 265 -7.63 0.05 25.78
N ILE A 266 -7.18 0.49 24.62
CA ILE A 266 -8.05 0.97 23.55
C ILE A 266 -7.78 0.16 22.27
N GLU A 267 -8.77 0.11 21.40
CA GLU A 267 -8.64 -0.38 20.04
C GLU A 267 -8.86 0.77 19.06
N LEU A 268 -8.00 0.85 18.05
CA LEU A 268 -8.03 1.87 17.00
C LEU A 268 -8.83 1.39 15.78
N ASP A 269 -9.49 2.33 15.10
CA ASP A 269 -10.22 2.04 13.85
C ASP A 269 -9.29 1.47 12.76
N HIS A 270 -8.04 1.96 12.71
CA HIS A 270 -7.03 1.55 11.74
C HIS A 270 -5.75 1.08 12.44
N PRO A 271 -5.02 0.10 11.87
CA PRO A 271 -3.72 -0.30 12.39
C PRO A 271 -2.69 0.82 12.18
N LEU A 272 -1.80 1.01 13.16
CA LEU A 272 -0.69 1.97 13.06
C LEU A 272 0.21 1.69 11.86
N ARG A 273 0.74 2.73 11.23
CA ARG A 273 1.74 2.62 10.14
C ARG A 273 3.16 2.86 10.60
N HIS A 274 3.36 3.62 11.67
CA HIS A 274 4.66 3.90 12.24
C HIS A 274 4.87 3.15 13.57
N LEU A 275 6.15 3.04 13.92
CA LEU A 275 6.55 2.59 15.25
C LEU A 275 6.39 3.75 16.23
N HIS A 276 5.56 3.56 17.25
CA HIS A 276 5.45 4.50 18.37
C HIS A 276 6.16 3.95 19.61
N ARG A 277 6.93 4.83 20.26
CA ARG A 277 7.75 4.43 21.40
C ARG A 277 6.92 4.42 22.67
N ARG A 278 7.39 3.66 23.67
CA ARG A 278 6.90 3.81 25.04
C ARG A 278 7.04 5.26 25.48
N GLN A 279 6.06 5.78 26.21
CA GLN A 279 5.93 7.19 26.64
C GLN A 279 5.66 8.21 25.52
N ALA A 280 5.39 7.76 24.28
CA ALA A 280 4.88 8.65 23.24
C ALA A 280 3.66 9.44 23.74
N LEU A 281 3.62 10.72 23.36
CA LEU A 281 2.51 11.61 23.69
C LEU A 281 1.28 11.21 22.87
N VAL A 282 0.17 10.91 23.54
CA VAL A 282 -1.11 10.62 22.88
C VAL A 282 -2.11 11.67 23.34
N VAL A 283 -2.67 12.44 22.42
CA VAL A 283 -3.56 13.55 22.76
C VAL A 283 -4.95 13.28 22.19
N PRO A 284 -6.00 13.24 23.02
CA PRO A 284 -7.37 13.28 22.53
C PRO A 284 -7.59 14.51 21.65
N ALA A 285 -8.28 14.34 20.54
CA ALA A 285 -8.53 15.43 19.61
C ALA A 285 -9.98 15.47 19.16
N SER A 286 -10.39 16.61 18.60
CA SER A 286 -11.68 16.79 17.96
C SER A 286 -11.52 17.39 16.57
N ILE A 287 -12.48 17.09 15.69
CA ILE A 287 -12.56 17.63 14.32
C ILE A 287 -13.84 18.46 14.22
N PRO A 288 -13.81 19.74 14.62
CA PRO A 288 -15.00 20.59 14.64
C PRO A 288 -15.52 20.96 13.23
N ALA A 289 -14.66 20.94 12.21
CA ALA A 289 -15.02 21.33 10.86
C ALA A 289 -14.14 20.65 9.79
N THR A 290 -14.75 20.47 8.61
CA THR A 290 -14.11 20.01 7.38
C THR A 290 -14.38 21.02 6.26
N HIS A 291 -13.42 21.21 5.37
CA HIS A 291 -13.43 22.28 4.35
C HIS A 291 -12.98 21.76 2.99
N ASP A 292 -13.46 22.44 1.94
CA ASP A 292 -13.00 22.32 0.56
C ASP A 292 -12.91 20.87 0.02
N PRO A 293 -14.01 20.09 0.03
CA PRO A 293 -13.98 18.68 -0.34
C PRO A 293 -13.48 18.45 -1.78
N ARG A 294 -12.73 17.36 -1.97
CA ARG A 294 -12.24 16.86 -3.26
C ARG A 294 -12.42 15.36 -3.34
N ASN A 295 -13.03 14.89 -4.42
CA ASN A 295 -13.17 13.46 -4.67
C ASN A 295 -11.87 12.88 -5.19
N LEU A 296 -11.64 11.61 -4.87
CA LEU A 296 -10.66 10.81 -5.59
C LEU A 296 -11.06 10.69 -7.07
N SER A 297 -10.07 10.84 -7.97
CA SER A 297 -10.24 10.54 -9.39
C SER A 297 -9.99 9.07 -9.72
N ARG A 298 -9.41 8.30 -8.80
CA ARG A 298 -9.09 6.89 -8.95
C ARG A 298 -9.25 6.15 -7.63
N ALA A 299 -9.57 4.87 -7.71
CA ALA A 299 -9.53 4.00 -6.55
C ALA A 299 -8.12 3.96 -5.94
N ALA A 300 -8.03 3.89 -4.62
CA ALA A 300 -6.80 3.76 -3.86
C ALA A 300 -6.75 2.39 -3.16
N HIS A 301 -5.56 1.84 -2.97
CA HIS A 301 -5.33 0.66 -2.14
C HIS A 301 -4.70 1.04 -0.80
N ALA A 302 -4.83 0.15 0.18
CA ALA A 302 -4.12 0.29 1.45
C ALA A 302 -2.60 0.43 1.19
N GLY A 303 -1.98 1.46 1.75
CA GLY A 303 -0.55 1.75 1.57
C GLY A 303 -0.23 2.66 0.38
N ASP A 304 -1.21 3.03 -0.46
CA ASP A 304 -1.00 4.07 -1.46
C ASP A 304 -0.55 5.37 -0.76
N ALA A 305 0.64 5.86 -1.14
CA ALA A 305 1.28 7.03 -0.53
C ALA A 305 0.81 8.36 -1.15
N CYS A 306 -0.08 8.32 -2.14
CA CYS A 306 -0.59 9.49 -2.82
C CYS A 306 -2.07 9.36 -3.16
N ALA A 307 -2.79 10.48 -3.07
CA ALA A 307 -4.17 10.59 -3.53
C ALA A 307 -4.23 11.33 -4.86
N PHE A 308 -4.85 10.71 -5.87
CA PHE A 308 -5.20 11.39 -7.11
C PHE A 308 -6.59 12.01 -6.97
N LEU A 309 -6.67 13.31 -7.13
CA LEU A 309 -7.88 14.09 -6.95
C LEU A 309 -8.55 14.35 -8.29
N ALA A 310 -9.86 14.59 -8.26
CA ALA A 310 -10.63 14.98 -9.44
C ALA A 310 -10.41 16.45 -9.86
N ALA A 311 -9.82 17.26 -8.98
CA ALA A 311 -9.44 18.64 -9.23
C ALA A 311 -8.39 19.09 -8.21
N ALA A 312 -7.63 20.13 -8.56
CA ALA A 312 -6.67 20.77 -7.66
C ALA A 312 -7.30 21.14 -6.30
N ALA A 313 -6.56 20.82 -5.22
CA ALA A 313 -6.95 21.17 -3.87
C ALA A 313 -6.21 22.44 -3.41
N PRO A 314 -6.89 23.43 -2.79
CA PRO A 314 -6.28 24.67 -2.32
C PRO A 314 -5.64 24.52 -0.93
N TRP A 315 -5.39 23.29 -0.49
CA TRP A 315 -4.90 23.02 0.86
C TRP A 315 -3.41 23.36 0.96
N ALA A 316 -2.94 23.78 2.14
CA ALA A 316 -1.54 24.00 2.37
C ALA A 316 -0.81 22.68 2.66
N ALA A 317 0.48 22.60 2.35
CA ALA A 317 1.31 21.48 2.76
C ALA A 317 1.26 21.29 4.29
N LEU A 318 1.38 20.05 4.75
CA LEU A 318 1.25 19.64 6.14
C LEU A 318 -0.14 19.82 6.77
N SER A 319 -1.16 20.22 6.00
CA SER A 319 -2.55 20.19 6.47
C SER A 319 -2.99 18.77 6.82
N LEU A 320 -3.91 18.64 7.77
CA LEU A 320 -4.62 17.39 8.01
C LEU A 320 -5.84 17.33 7.08
N VAL A 321 -6.06 16.18 6.46
CA VAL A 321 -7.25 15.89 5.67
C VAL A 321 -7.95 14.66 6.21
N GLN A 322 -9.28 14.71 6.21
CA GLN A 322 -10.14 13.56 6.44
C GLN A 322 -10.42 12.89 5.09
N VAL A 323 -10.21 11.59 5.02
CA VAL A 323 -10.65 10.71 3.94
C VAL A 323 -11.92 10.00 4.39
N ASP A 324 -13.01 10.18 3.65
CA ASP A 324 -14.31 9.62 3.97
C ASP A 324 -14.94 8.92 2.76
N ASP A 325 -15.34 7.66 2.94
CA ASP A 325 -16.07 6.85 1.95
C ASP A 325 -17.56 6.72 2.28
N GLY A 326 -18.02 7.30 3.39
CA GLY A 326 -19.39 7.25 3.89
C GLY A 326 -19.83 5.92 4.49
N VAL A 327 -18.95 4.92 4.58
CA VAL A 327 -19.28 3.56 5.02
C VAL A 327 -18.46 3.15 6.24
N ASN A 328 -17.17 3.42 6.23
CA ASN A 328 -16.22 2.98 7.23
C ASN A 328 -15.68 4.18 8.02
N PRO A 329 -15.09 3.99 9.22
CA PRO A 329 -14.50 5.08 9.98
C PRO A 329 -13.53 5.91 9.14
N PRO A 330 -13.56 7.26 9.24
CA PRO A 330 -12.72 8.12 8.44
C PRO A 330 -11.23 7.86 8.70
N GLU A 331 -10.41 8.13 7.69
CA GLU A 331 -8.96 8.19 7.88
C GLU A 331 -8.52 9.65 7.99
N TYR A 332 -7.49 9.91 8.78
CA TYR A 332 -6.90 11.23 8.86
C TYR A 332 -5.46 11.16 8.37
N GLN A 333 -5.16 11.94 7.34
CA GLN A 333 -3.88 11.91 6.64
C GLN A 333 -3.27 13.30 6.70
N ARG A 334 -1.98 13.39 6.97
CA ARG A 334 -1.27 14.64 6.69
C ARG A 334 -0.89 14.66 5.21
N ILE A 335 -1.06 15.81 4.56
CA ILE A 335 -0.71 15.96 3.16
C ILE A 335 0.63 16.66 2.96
N ASP A 336 1.25 16.42 1.82
CA ASP A 336 2.36 17.22 1.31
C ASP A 336 2.21 17.42 -0.20
N HIS A 337 2.86 18.46 -0.73
CA HIS A 337 2.80 18.83 -2.14
C HIS A 337 3.98 18.24 -2.90
N TYR A 338 3.82 18.01 -4.20
CA TYR A 338 4.94 17.67 -5.08
C TYR A 338 5.63 18.95 -5.58
N ALA A 339 5.98 19.84 -4.66
CA ALA A 339 6.71 21.07 -4.92
C ALA A 339 7.65 21.38 -3.75
N THR A 340 8.88 21.80 -4.04
CA THR A 340 9.89 22.17 -3.03
C THR A 340 10.84 23.23 -3.59
N THR A 341 11.60 23.85 -2.70
CA THR A 341 12.74 24.70 -3.05
C THR A 341 14.05 23.97 -2.78
N ALA A 342 15.02 24.12 -3.67
CA ALA A 342 16.37 23.59 -3.52
C ALA A 342 17.15 24.36 -2.44
N ASP A 343 17.93 23.65 -1.63
CA ASP A 343 18.74 24.22 -0.55
C ASP A 343 19.97 24.99 -1.05
N ALA A 344 20.82 25.44 -0.12
CA ALA A 344 22.03 26.21 -0.45
C ALA A 344 23.01 25.45 -1.37
N ASP A 345 23.00 24.13 -1.32
CA ASP A 345 23.84 23.27 -2.15
C ASP A 345 23.10 22.78 -3.41
N GLY A 346 21.87 23.24 -3.62
CA GLY A 346 21.01 22.90 -4.75
C GLY A 346 20.28 21.57 -4.58
N TYR A 347 20.32 20.92 -3.40
CA TYR A 347 19.61 19.66 -3.19
C TYR A 347 18.12 19.88 -2.96
N PHE A 348 17.33 18.94 -3.46
CA PHE A 348 15.89 18.93 -3.24
C PHE A 348 15.39 17.51 -2.98
N ARG A 349 14.22 17.41 -2.36
CA ARG A 349 13.49 16.16 -2.15
C ARG A 349 12.00 16.40 -2.32
N LEU A 350 11.34 15.52 -3.07
CA LEU A 350 9.89 15.47 -3.18
C LEU A 350 9.36 14.23 -2.46
N PRO A 351 8.06 14.25 -2.05
CA PRO A 351 7.41 13.08 -1.48
C PRO A 351 7.40 11.87 -2.42
N ARG A 352 6.95 10.72 -1.90
CA ARG A 352 6.83 9.49 -2.68
C ARG A 352 5.68 9.58 -3.68
N ILE A 353 5.97 9.48 -4.97
CA ILE A 353 4.96 9.37 -6.02
C ILE A 353 4.75 7.90 -6.41
N ALA A 354 3.51 7.53 -6.68
CA ALA A 354 3.14 6.16 -7.04
C ALA A 354 2.24 6.14 -8.29
N ARG A 355 2.07 4.97 -8.92
CA ARG A 355 0.97 4.70 -9.85
C ARG A 355 0.88 5.63 -11.08
N LEU A 356 2.03 6.03 -11.60
CA LEU A 356 2.19 6.84 -12.81
C LEU A 356 3.17 6.20 -13.78
N ALA A 357 2.85 6.26 -15.07
CA ALA A 357 3.78 5.90 -16.14
C ALA A 357 4.88 6.95 -16.28
N LEU A 358 4.48 8.23 -16.34
CA LEU A 358 5.39 9.36 -16.45
C LEU A 358 4.89 10.53 -15.59
N PHE A 359 5.79 11.44 -15.24
CA PHE A 359 5.46 12.77 -14.75
C PHE A 359 6.37 13.83 -15.34
N ARG A 360 5.93 15.08 -15.33
CA ARG A 360 6.73 16.23 -15.75
C ARG A 360 7.27 16.93 -14.51
N LEU A 361 8.58 17.00 -14.43
CA LEU A 361 9.28 17.84 -13.46
C LEU A 361 9.54 19.20 -14.09
N ARG A 362 9.10 20.25 -13.41
CA ARG A 362 9.39 21.64 -13.76
C ARG A 362 10.34 22.22 -12.72
N ALA A 363 11.49 22.71 -13.18
CA ALA A 363 12.43 23.47 -12.36
C ALA A 363 12.48 24.93 -12.82
N THR A 364 12.42 25.87 -11.88
CA THR A 364 12.50 27.31 -12.16
C THR A 364 13.48 27.99 -11.21
N HIS A 365 14.21 28.99 -11.71
CA HIS A 365 15.13 29.81 -10.92
C HIS A 365 15.28 31.19 -11.58
N PRO A 366 15.47 32.30 -10.85
CA PRO A 366 15.57 33.62 -11.48
C PRO A 366 16.76 33.82 -12.42
N ALA A 367 17.88 33.12 -12.19
CA ALA A 367 19.08 33.27 -13.00
C ALA A 367 18.96 32.70 -14.43
N PRO A 368 18.54 31.42 -14.63
CA PRO A 368 18.07 30.95 -15.93
C PRO A 368 16.59 31.33 -16.12
N PRO A 369 16.24 32.29 -16.99
CA PRO A 369 14.88 32.83 -17.05
C PRO A 369 13.84 31.84 -17.60
N GLN A 370 14.28 30.79 -18.30
CA GLN A 370 13.38 29.77 -18.83
C GLN A 370 13.27 28.57 -17.87
N PRO A 371 12.05 28.05 -17.65
CA PRO A 371 11.87 26.84 -16.86
C PRO A 371 12.52 25.64 -17.57
N LEU A 372 13.19 24.78 -16.81
CA LEU A 372 13.61 23.47 -17.28
C LEU A 372 12.46 22.49 -17.10
N LEU A 373 12.09 21.78 -18.17
CA LEU A 373 11.03 20.78 -18.17
C LEU A 373 11.63 19.41 -18.50
N LEU A 374 11.43 18.45 -17.60
CA LEU A 374 11.90 17.07 -17.77
C LEU A 374 10.71 16.11 -17.69
N THR A 375 10.60 15.19 -18.65
CA THR A 375 9.66 14.07 -18.57
C THR A 375 10.39 12.88 -17.97
N ILE A 376 9.85 12.32 -16.89
CA ILE A 376 10.52 11.31 -16.09
C ILE A 376 9.62 10.08 -15.96
N GLU A 377 10.19 8.91 -16.19
CA GLU A 377 9.62 7.61 -15.82
C GLU A 377 10.09 7.27 -14.38
N PRO A 378 9.15 7.06 -13.44
CA PRO A 378 9.53 6.64 -12.09
C PRO A 378 10.08 5.21 -12.10
N ASP A 379 11.23 5.00 -11.46
CA ASP A 379 11.79 3.66 -11.23
C ASP A 379 11.28 3.08 -9.92
N TYR A 380 10.21 2.30 -10.02
CA TYR A 380 9.56 1.64 -8.89
C TYR A 380 10.34 0.44 -8.34
N GLY A 381 11.45 0.03 -8.99
CA GLY A 381 12.40 -0.93 -8.43
C GLY A 381 13.25 -0.35 -7.29
N LEU A 382 13.20 0.98 -7.11
CA LEU A 382 13.92 1.76 -6.12
C LEU A 382 12.97 2.37 -5.08
N ALA A 383 13.41 2.46 -3.83
CA ALA A 383 12.71 3.26 -2.83
C ALA A 383 12.90 4.77 -3.04
N GLU A 384 14.01 5.15 -3.70
CA GLU A 384 14.38 6.53 -3.96
C GLU A 384 15.12 6.64 -5.30
N GLN A 385 14.66 7.54 -6.17
CA GLN A 385 15.25 7.82 -7.48
C GLN A 385 15.97 9.17 -7.45
N VAL A 386 17.21 9.18 -7.94
CA VAL A 386 18.03 10.39 -8.02
C VAL A 386 17.85 11.04 -9.38
N LEU A 387 17.49 12.32 -9.40
CA LEU A 387 17.23 13.12 -10.59
C LEU A 387 18.38 14.11 -10.83
N ALA A 388 18.87 14.15 -12.06
CA ALA A 388 19.82 15.15 -12.51
C ALA A 388 19.06 16.34 -13.13
N VAL A 389 19.10 17.49 -12.46
CA VAL A 389 18.40 18.71 -12.89
C VAL A 389 19.47 19.75 -13.22
N ALA A 390 19.73 19.96 -14.51
CA ALA A 390 20.80 20.84 -14.97
C ALA A 390 20.27 21.83 -15.99
N PHE A 391 20.38 23.12 -15.67
CA PHE A 391 20.17 24.20 -16.62
C PHE A 391 21.42 24.35 -17.50
N GLU A 392 21.20 24.69 -18.78
CA GLU A 392 22.28 25.04 -19.72
C GLU A 392 22.80 26.47 -19.52
#